data_AF-A0A7C6VXQ1-F1
#
_entry.id   AF-A0A7C6VXQ1-F1
#
_cell.length_a   1.000
_cell.length_b   1.000
_cell.length_c   1.000
_cell.angle_alpha   90.00
_cell.angle_beta   90.00
_cell.angle_gamma   90.00
#
_symmetry.space_group_name_H-M   'P 1'
#
loop_
_entity.id
_entity.type
_entity.pdbx_description
1 polymer ?
#
loop_
_entity_poly.entity_id
_entity_poly.type
_entity_poly.pdbx_seq_one_letter_code
_entity_poly.pdbx_strand_id
1 'polypeptide(L)'
;MNIKVAGLIIVFALLYSVYGLTAQEEVKPEMQEGASALDSLSPAELPDSLQYAPKLGSEYARYEGIWRGQWEGTLDAYLVITQISNEKVKAYYAWGTNLIVRNRGGKEVAGVIQNGTLIFPMQNGYSLVFSSEDGIHLSGISYSPRTIKPSRILMSRLSHPSGGDARLP
;
A
#
# COMPACT_ATOMS: atom_id res chain seq x y z
N MET A 1 12.41 38.66 40.00
CA MET A 1 12.81 40.07 39.82
C MET A 1 14.32 40.11 39.59
N ASN A 2 14.76 40.22 38.33
CA ASN A 2 15.97 40.92 37.90
C ASN A 2 16.05 40.84 36.37
N ILE A 3 16.54 41.94 35.80
CA ILE A 3 16.21 42.52 34.50
C ILE A 3 17.53 42.74 33.73
N LYS A 4 17.49 42.59 32.38
CA LYS A 4 18.43 43.10 31.34
C LYS A 4 19.80 42.38 31.28
N VAL A 5 20.43 42.20 30.11
CA VAL A 5 20.81 43.23 29.12
C VAL A 5 20.84 42.67 27.68
N ALA A 6 20.36 43.50 26.75
CA ALA A 6 20.48 43.38 25.31
C ALA A 6 21.73 44.13 24.78
N GLY A 7 22.31 43.66 23.68
CA GLY A 7 23.19 44.42 22.76
C GLY A 7 23.03 43.78 21.37
N LEU A 8 22.62 44.41 20.27
CA LEU A 8 22.89 45.74 19.68
C LEU A 8 24.41 45.88 19.38
N ILE A 9 24.97 46.09 18.18
CA ILE A 9 24.51 46.20 16.77
C ILE A 9 25.80 46.41 15.90
N ILE A 10 25.73 46.19 14.58
CA ILE A 10 26.45 46.92 13.48
C ILE A 10 27.85 46.46 12.94
N VAL A 11 27.79 45.96 11.69
CA VAL A 11 28.49 46.38 10.42
C VAL A 11 29.98 46.06 10.15
N PHE A 12 30.26 45.84 8.85
CA PHE A 12 31.50 45.59 8.08
C PHE A 12 31.69 44.10 7.70
N ALA A 13 31.61 43.65 6.44
CA ALA A 13 32.09 44.28 5.22
C ALA A 13 31.27 43.90 3.97
N LEU A 14 30.89 44.93 3.22
CA LEU A 14 30.69 44.91 1.77
C LEU A 14 32.07 44.88 1.07
N LEU A 15 32.09 44.41 -0.18
CA LEU A 15 33.16 44.47 -1.20
C LEU A 15 34.06 43.22 -1.30
N TYR A 16 33.60 42.22 -2.06
CA TYR A 16 34.29 41.33 -3.02
C TYR A 16 33.18 40.35 -3.46
N SER A 17 32.74 40.17 -4.69
CA SER A 17 33.35 40.40 -5.99
C SER A 17 32.24 40.67 -7.01
N VAL A 18 32.34 41.83 -7.65
CA VAL A 18 31.73 42.10 -8.94
C VAL A 18 32.56 41.34 -10.00
N TYR A 19 31.88 40.79 -11.01
CA TYR A 19 32.41 40.12 -12.22
C TYR A 19 32.81 38.64 -12.12
N GLY A 20 31.79 37.80 -12.13
CA GLY A 20 31.86 36.44 -12.67
C GLY A 20 30.63 36.18 -13.55
N LEU A 21 30.36 37.05 -14.52
CA LEU A 21 29.31 36.84 -15.51
C LEU A 21 29.82 35.80 -16.53
N THR A 22 29.95 34.55 -16.10
CA THR A 22 30.14 33.42 -17.02
C THR A 22 28.85 33.29 -17.82
N ALA A 23 28.92 33.49 -19.13
CA ALA A 23 27.85 33.13 -20.03
C ALA A 23 27.47 31.67 -19.76
N GLN A 24 26.32 31.45 -19.11
CA GLN A 24 25.73 30.12 -19.07
C GLN A 24 25.37 29.81 -20.51
N GLU A 25 26.13 28.90 -21.10
CA GLU A 25 25.75 28.20 -22.31
C GLU A 25 24.34 27.67 -22.07
N GLU A 26 23.39 28.17 -22.86
CA GLU A 26 21.98 27.80 -22.76
C GLU A 26 21.89 26.34 -23.19
N VAL A 27 22.07 25.43 -22.21
CA VAL A 27 21.90 23.99 -22.41
C VAL A 27 20.45 23.79 -22.79
N LYS A 28 20.20 23.74 -24.10
CA LYS A 28 18.92 23.38 -24.69
C LYS A 28 18.55 22.04 -24.06
N PRO A 29 17.47 21.96 -23.25
CA PRO A 29 17.10 20.70 -22.64
C PRO A 29 16.83 19.74 -23.79
N GLU A 30 17.71 18.75 -23.96
CA GLU A 30 17.35 17.55 -24.71
C GLU A 30 16.06 17.07 -24.06
N MET A 31 14.97 17.10 -24.82
CA MET A 31 13.77 16.35 -24.46
C MET A 31 14.21 14.90 -24.44
N GLN A 32 14.69 14.43 -23.29
CA GLN A 32 14.73 13.02 -23.00
C GLN A 32 13.31 12.54 -23.24
N GLU A 33 13.18 11.68 -24.25
CA GLU A 33 11.97 10.97 -24.60
C GLU A 33 11.47 10.31 -23.31
N GLY A 34 10.57 11.02 -22.64
CA GLY A 34 10.26 10.77 -21.25
C GLY A 34 9.57 9.42 -21.15
N ALA A 35 10.16 8.50 -20.39
CA ALA A 35 9.50 7.24 -20.03
C ALA A 35 8.06 7.57 -19.64
N SER A 36 7.10 6.88 -20.26
CA SER A 36 5.69 7.17 -20.07
C SER A 36 5.38 7.00 -18.58
N ALA A 37 4.53 7.85 -18.01
CA ALA A 37 4.09 7.68 -16.63
C ALA A 37 3.46 6.28 -16.38
N LEU A 38 3.01 5.61 -17.45
CA LEU A 38 2.50 4.25 -17.43
C LEU A 38 3.61 3.19 -17.30
N ASP A 39 4.84 3.47 -17.75
CA ASP A 39 5.98 2.54 -17.66
C ASP A 39 6.46 2.37 -16.22
N SER A 40 6.10 3.31 -15.33
CA SER A 40 6.38 3.21 -13.89
C SER A 40 5.40 2.32 -13.11
N LEU A 41 4.36 1.79 -13.77
CA LEU A 41 3.35 0.97 -13.11
C LEU A 41 3.84 -0.48 -12.93
N SER A 42 4.12 -0.83 -11.68
CA SER A 42 4.43 -2.19 -11.23
C SER A 42 3.22 -2.87 -10.58
N PRO A 43 2.98 -4.17 -10.85
CA PRO A 43 1.95 -4.96 -10.18
C PRO A 43 2.28 -5.21 -8.71
N ALA A 44 1.32 -5.74 -7.95
CA ALA A 44 1.57 -6.22 -6.60
C ALA A 44 2.41 -7.51 -6.64
N GLU A 45 3.26 -7.72 -5.64
CA GLU A 45 4.09 -8.93 -5.52
C GLU A 45 3.92 -9.55 -4.13
N LEU A 46 3.88 -10.89 -4.11
CA LEU A 46 3.93 -11.68 -2.89
C LEU A 46 5.36 -12.15 -2.66
N PRO A 47 5.87 -12.16 -1.41
CA PRO A 47 7.19 -12.70 -1.14
C PRO A 47 7.18 -14.23 -1.28
N ASP A 48 8.21 -14.79 -1.90
CA ASP A 48 8.36 -16.25 -2.08
C ASP A 48 8.38 -17.03 -0.75
N SER A 49 8.76 -16.35 0.33
CA SER A 49 8.80 -16.92 1.69
C SER A 49 7.45 -16.94 2.40
N LEU A 50 6.37 -16.45 1.76
CA LEU A 50 5.05 -16.36 2.38
C LEU A 50 4.48 -17.75 2.68
N GLN A 51 4.23 -18.02 3.95
CA GLN A 51 3.55 -19.23 4.39
C GLN A 51 2.04 -19.01 4.41
N TYR A 52 1.32 -19.88 3.71
CA TYR A 52 -0.14 -19.89 3.70
C TYR A 52 -0.69 -20.45 5.01
N ALA A 53 -1.89 -20.00 5.40
CA ALA A 53 -2.59 -20.65 6.49
C ALA A 53 -2.81 -22.14 6.16
N PRO A 54 -2.65 -23.04 7.15
CA PRO A 54 -3.13 -24.40 6.98
C PRO A 54 -4.64 -24.38 6.70
N LYS A 55 -5.15 -25.48 6.13
CA LYS A 55 -6.57 -25.65 5.81
C LYS A 55 -7.45 -25.10 6.93
N LEU A 56 -8.25 -24.10 6.59
CA LEU A 56 -9.07 -23.40 7.56
C LEU A 56 -10.27 -24.26 7.98
N GLY A 57 -10.82 -24.00 9.16
CA GLY A 57 -12.10 -24.61 9.57
C GLY A 57 -13.20 -24.30 8.55
N SER A 58 -14.19 -25.18 8.43
CA SER A 58 -15.28 -25.04 7.44
C SER A 58 -15.99 -23.69 7.51
N GLU A 59 -16.11 -23.12 8.71
CA GLU A 59 -16.65 -21.79 8.97
C GLU A 59 -15.87 -20.63 8.32
N TYR A 60 -14.58 -20.81 8.03
CA TYR A 60 -13.70 -19.81 7.42
C TYR A 60 -13.15 -20.22 6.05
N ALA A 61 -13.52 -21.38 5.51
CA ALA A 61 -13.03 -21.89 4.21
C ALA A 61 -13.28 -20.90 3.05
N ARG A 62 -14.29 -20.02 3.17
CA ARG A 62 -14.55 -18.94 2.21
C ARG A 62 -13.43 -17.88 2.12
N TYR A 63 -12.53 -17.81 3.10
CA TYR A 63 -11.38 -16.90 3.11
C TYR A 63 -10.05 -17.58 2.77
N GLU A 64 -10.07 -18.90 2.58
CA GLU A 64 -8.87 -19.68 2.29
C GLU A 64 -8.32 -19.41 0.88
N GLY A 65 -7.00 -19.32 0.77
CA GLY A 65 -6.29 -19.20 -0.51
C GLY A 65 -5.64 -17.82 -0.74
N ILE A 66 -5.23 -17.62 -1.99
CA ILE A 66 -4.67 -16.35 -2.48
C ILE A 66 -5.78 -15.57 -3.17
N TRP A 67 -6.03 -14.37 -2.67
CA TRP A 67 -6.97 -13.44 -3.28
C TRP A 67 -6.19 -12.40 -4.07
N ARG A 68 -6.56 -12.19 -5.33
CA ARG A 68 -6.00 -11.16 -6.19
C ARG A 68 -7.12 -10.25 -6.68
N GLY A 69 -6.87 -8.96 -6.72
CA GLY A 69 -7.87 -8.01 -7.16
C GLY A 69 -7.33 -6.62 -7.40
N GLN A 70 -8.24 -5.65 -7.47
CA GLN A 70 -7.88 -4.26 -7.72
C GLN A 70 -8.69 -3.31 -6.82
N TRP A 71 -8.05 -2.20 -6.41
CA TRP A 71 -8.77 -1.05 -5.83
C TRP A 71 -9.22 -0.12 -6.93
N GLU A 72 -10.52 0.20 -6.94
CA GLU A 72 -11.12 1.09 -7.93
C GLU A 72 -10.72 0.74 -9.38
N GLY A 73 -10.45 -0.55 -9.65
CA GLY A 73 -9.99 -1.05 -10.94
C GLY A 73 -8.58 -0.61 -11.38
N THR A 74 -7.77 0.02 -10.52
CA THR A 74 -6.47 0.58 -10.93
C THR A 74 -5.27 0.11 -10.13
N LEU A 75 -5.42 -0.17 -8.83
CA LEU A 75 -4.31 -0.60 -7.98
C LEU A 75 -4.40 -2.12 -7.75
N ASP A 76 -3.52 -2.88 -8.40
CA ASP A 76 -3.40 -4.32 -8.20
C ASP A 76 -3.08 -4.64 -6.73
N ALA A 77 -3.69 -5.70 -6.20
CA ALA A 77 -3.59 -6.07 -4.79
C ALA A 77 -3.69 -7.58 -4.59
N TYR A 78 -3.00 -8.07 -3.55
CA TYR A 78 -3.15 -9.42 -3.04
C TYR A 78 -3.54 -9.43 -1.57
N LEU A 79 -4.34 -10.41 -1.18
CA LEU A 79 -4.65 -10.74 0.21
C LEU A 79 -4.46 -12.24 0.41
N VAL A 80 -3.67 -12.61 1.42
CA VAL A 80 -3.40 -14.00 1.76
C VAL A 80 -3.59 -14.19 3.26
N ILE A 81 -4.50 -15.08 3.65
CA ILE A 81 -4.65 -15.42 5.07
C ILE A 81 -3.52 -16.36 5.48
N THR A 82 -2.76 -15.98 6.50
CA THR A 82 -1.59 -16.73 7.00
C THR A 82 -1.88 -17.45 8.32
N GLN A 83 -2.83 -16.96 9.12
CA GLN A 83 -3.23 -17.59 10.37
C GLN A 83 -4.67 -17.21 10.75
N ILE A 84 -5.44 -18.14 11.31
CA ILE A 84 -6.72 -17.86 11.98
C ILE A 84 -6.78 -18.59 13.33
N SER A 85 -7.24 -17.91 14.38
CA SER A 85 -7.54 -18.51 15.68
C SER A 85 -8.63 -17.71 16.42
N ASN A 86 -9.75 -18.34 16.76
CA ASN A 86 -10.86 -17.72 17.50
C ASN A 86 -11.27 -16.36 16.90
N GLU A 87 -11.64 -16.36 15.61
CA GLU A 87 -11.99 -15.18 14.81
C GLU A 87 -10.85 -14.17 14.57
N LYS A 88 -9.72 -14.26 15.28
CA LYS A 88 -8.54 -13.42 15.00
C LYS A 88 -7.82 -13.93 13.78
N VAL A 89 -7.47 -13.01 12.89
CA VAL A 89 -6.84 -13.31 11.61
C VAL A 89 -5.49 -12.61 11.52
N LYS A 90 -4.49 -13.31 11.00
CA LYS A 90 -3.31 -12.69 10.40
C LYS A 90 -3.36 -12.93 8.90
N ALA A 91 -3.04 -11.90 8.15
CA ALA A 91 -2.96 -11.96 6.71
C ALA A 91 -1.75 -11.18 6.22
N TYR A 92 -1.26 -11.51 5.03
CA TYR A 92 -0.36 -10.66 4.28
C TYR A 92 -1.17 -9.91 3.22
N TYR A 93 -0.98 -8.59 3.16
CA TYR A 93 -1.67 -7.72 2.23
C TYR A 93 -0.64 -6.96 1.40
N ALA A 94 -0.69 -7.12 0.08
CA ALA A 94 0.23 -6.50 -0.88
C ALA A 94 -0.52 -5.61 -1.88
N TRP A 95 0.17 -4.58 -2.38
CA TRP A 95 -0.35 -3.64 -3.37
C TRP A 95 0.75 -3.26 -4.37
N GLY A 96 0.34 -3.03 -5.61
CA GLY A 96 1.20 -2.56 -6.69
C GLY A 96 1.36 -1.05 -6.68
N THR A 97 1.42 -0.46 -7.86
CA THR A 97 1.45 1.00 -8.06
C THR A 97 0.34 1.43 -9.00
N ASN A 98 -0.04 2.70 -8.90
CA ASN A 98 -0.90 3.38 -9.87
C ASN A 98 -0.49 4.87 -9.96
N LEU A 99 -1.32 5.71 -10.59
CA LEU A 99 -1.05 7.14 -10.72
C LEU A 99 -1.01 7.90 -9.37
N ILE A 100 -1.53 7.30 -8.29
CA ILE A 100 -1.59 7.92 -6.95
C ILE A 100 -0.55 7.26 -6.03
N VAL A 101 -0.50 5.92 -6.02
CA VAL A 101 0.40 5.11 -5.21
C VAL A 101 1.64 4.79 -6.02
N ARG A 102 2.73 5.51 -5.74
CA ARG A 102 3.99 5.40 -6.49
C ARG A 102 4.91 4.27 -6.04
N ASN A 103 4.65 3.72 -4.86
CA ASN A 103 5.45 2.65 -4.28
C ASN A 103 4.58 1.42 -4.05
N ARG A 104 4.94 0.31 -4.69
CA ARG A 104 4.43 -1.00 -4.34
C ARG A 104 4.86 -1.37 -2.94
N GLY A 105 4.14 -2.27 -2.30
CA GLY A 105 4.50 -2.74 -0.98
C GLY A 105 3.65 -3.90 -0.52
N GLY A 106 3.97 -4.39 0.65
CA GLY A 106 3.19 -5.41 1.32
C GLY A 106 3.53 -5.44 2.80
N LYS A 107 2.58 -5.89 3.61
CA LYS A 107 2.78 -6.04 5.05
C LYS A 107 1.85 -7.10 5.63
N GLU A 108 2.26 -7.65 6.75
CA GLU A 108 1.36 -8.41 7.60
C GLU A 108 0.35 -7.46 8.28
N VAL A 109 -0.89 -7.93 8.36
CA VAL A 109 -2.02 -7.22 8.94
C VAL A 109 -2.76 -8.16 9.87
N ALA A 110 -3.09 -7.64 11.06
CA ALA A 110 -3.94 -8.32 12.02
C ALA A 110 -5.39 -7.87 11.80
N GLY A 111 -6.32 -8.81 11.89
CA GLY A 111 -7.73 -8.58 11.68
C GLY A 111 -8.60 -9.48 12.53
N VAL A 112 -9.91 -9.37 12.30
CA VAL A 112 -10.94 -10.14 12.96
C VAL A 112 -12.03 -10.49 11.95
N ILE A 113 -12.61 -11.69 12.07
CA ILE A 113 -13.83 -12.06 11.36
C ILE A 113 -15.00 -11.82 12.31
N GLN A 114 -15.92 -10.93 11.92
CA GLN A 114 -17.12 -10.64 12.70
C GLN A 114 -18.34 -10.74 11.80
N ASN A 115 -19.33 -11.54 12.20
CA ASN A 115 -20.57 -11.76 11.42
C ASN A 115 -20.28 -12.16 9.96
N GLY A 116 -19.28 -13.03 9.79
CA GLY A 116 -18.86 -13.48 8.46
C GLY A 116 -18.13 -12.45 7.62
N THR A 117 -17.80 -11.27 8.14
CA THR A 117 -17.04 -10.20 7.47
C THR A 117 -15.63 -10.11 8.04
N LEU A 118 -14.63 -10.03 7.18
CA LEU A 118 -13.22 -9.89 7.55
C LEU A 118 -12.83 -8.42 7.66
N ILE A 119 -12.33 -8.01 8.82
CA ILE A 119 -12.03 -6.61 9.15
C ILE A 119 -10.55 -6.50 9.54
N PHE A 120 -9.81 -5.64 8.85
CA PHE A 120 -8.43 -5.29 9.15
C PHE A 120 -8.34 -3.83 9.60
N PRO A 121 -8.25 -3.55 10.91
CA PRO A 121 -7.92 -2.22 11.40
C PRO A 121 -6.47 -1.90 11.03
N MET A 122 -6.28 -0.82 10.28
CA MET A 122 -4.98 -0.32 9.88
C MET A 122 -4.60 0.90 10.73
N GLN A 123 -3.33 1.30 10.66
CA GLN A 123 -2.86 2.50 11.34
C GLN A 123 -3.60 3.76 10.85
N ASN A 124 -3.61 4.82 11.67
CA ASN A 124 -4.22 6.11 11.35
C ASN A 124 -5.74 6.07 11.09
N GLY A 125 -6.45 5.09 11.67
CA GLY A 125 -7.90 4.95 11.57
C GLY A 125 -8.39 4.39 10.23
N TYR A 126 -7.49 3.93 9.37
CA TYR A 126 -7.86 3.23 8.15
C TYR A 126 -8.42 1.85 8.49
N SER A 127 -9.35 1.33 7.71
CA SER A 127 -9.77 -0.07 7.80
C SER A 127 -10.01 -0.68 6.43
N LEU A 128 -9.72 -1.96 6.29
CA LEU A 128 -10.17 -2.76 5.16
C LEU A 128 -11.23 -3.73 5.66
N VAL A 129 -12.36 -3.80 4.96
CA VAL A 129 -13.48 -4.66 5.28
C VAL A 129 -13.78 -5.50 4.06
N PHE A 130 -13.81 -6.83 4.20
CA PHE A 130 -14.06 -7.76 3.10
C PHE A 130 -15.22 -8.70 3.46
N SER A 131 -16.10 -8.92 2.51
CA SER A 131 -17.16 -9.91 2.58
C SER A 131 -17.03 -10.86 1.40
N SER A 132 -17.17 -12.16 1.66
CA SER A 132 -17.24 -13.16 0.59
C SER A 132 -18.67 -13.26 0.06
N GLU A 133 -18.82 -13.22 -1.26
CA GLU A 133 -20.13 -13.26 -1.91
C GLU A 133 -20.55 -14.71 -2.20
N ASP A 134 -19.64 -15.51 -2.75
CA ASP A 134 -19.90 -16.86 -3.26
C ASP A 134 -18.76 -17.84 -2.95
N GLY A 135 -17.81 -17.44 -2.10
CA GLY A 135 -16.62 -18.23 -1.78
C GLY A 135 -15.50 -18.16 -2.82
N ILE A 136 -15.69 -17.52 -3.99
CA ILE A 136 -14.66 -17.33 -5.01
C ILE A 136 -14.37 -15.85 -5.29
N HIS A 137 -15.27 -14.96 -4.87
CA HIS A 137 -15.10 -13.51 -4.90
C HIS A 137 -15.12 -12.90 -3.50
N LEU A 138 -14.30 -11.86 -3.30
CA LEU A 138 -14.39 -10.94 -2.17
C LEU A 138 -14.72 -9.53 -2.67
N SER A 139 -15.74 -8.95 -2.05
CA SER A 139 -16.02 -7.52 -2.13
C SER A 139 -15.47 -6.83 -0.90
N GLY A 140 -14.64 -5.82 -1.12
CA GLY A 140 -13.93 -5.09 -0.09
C GLY A 140 -14.20 -3.59 -0.13
N ILE A 141 -14.11 -2.96 1.03
CA ILE A 141 -14.20 -1.52 1.21
C ILE A 141 -13.02 -1.05 2.06
N SER A 142 -12.31 -0.04 1.57
CA SER A 142 -11.32 0.71 2.36
C SER A 142 -11.94 1.98 2.90
N TYR A 143 -11.95 2.12 4.22
CA TYR A 143 -12.33 3.35 4.90
C TYR A 143 -11.07 4.11 5.32
N SER A 144 -11.08 5.42 5.09
CA SER A 144 -10.11 6.36 5.63
C SER A 144 -10.84 7.51 6.30
N PRO A 145 -10.43 7.95 7.50
CA PRO A 145 -11.02 9.12 8.14
C PRO A 145 -10.73 10.41 7.37
N ARG A 146 -9.81 10.37 6.39
CA ARG A 146 -9.39 11.52 5.58
C ARG A 146 -10.13 11.63 4.25
N THR A 147 -10.92 10.63 3.88
CA THR A 147 -11.62 10.58 2.59
C THR A 147 -13.12 10.61 2.78
N ILE A 148 -13.82 11.42 1.99
CA ILE A 148 -15.29 11.50 2.03
C ILE A 148 -15.94 10.22 1.46
N LYS A 149 -15.29 9.59 0.48
CA LYS A 149 -15.79 8.38 -0.17
C LYS A 149 -14.86 7.20 0.13
N PRO A 150 -15.39 6.08 0.61
CA PRO A 150 -14.60 4.87 0.77
C PRO A 150 -14.24 4.30 -0.61
N SER A 151 -13.12 3.58 -0.69
CA SER A 151 -12.68 2.93 -1.91
C SER A 151 -13.13 1.47 -1.98
N ARG A 152 -13.57 1.02 -3.16
CA ARG A 152 -13.95 -0.36 -3.42
C ARG A 152 -12.77 -1.20 -3.82
N ILE A 153 -12.80 -2.45 -3.40
CA ILE A 153 -11.80 -3.47 -3.69
C ILE A 153 -12.55 -4.69 -4.16
N LEU A 154 -12.23 -5.22 -5.34
CA LEU A 154 -12.83 -6.46 -5.84
C LEU A 154 -11.72 -7.47 -6.03
N MET A 155 -11.86 -8.65 -5.44
CA MET A 155 -10.86 -9.71 -5.52
C MET A 155 -11.49 -11.03 -5.95
N SER A 156 -10.73 -11.83 -6.68
CA SER A 156 -11.04 -13.20 -7.04
C SER A 156 -10.01 -14.13 -6.42
N ARG A 157 -10.43 -15.35 -6.08
CA ARG A 157 -9.54 -16.40 -5.60
C ARG A 157 -8.70 -16.93 -6.76
N LEU A 158 -7.37 -16.83 -6.65
CA LEU A 158 -6.45 -17.39 -7.65
C LEU A 158 -6.23 -18.88 -7.47
N SER A 159 -6.06 -19.31 -6.22
CA SER A 159 -5.77 -20.71 -5.91
C SER A 159 -6.46 -21.11 -4.61
N HIS A 160 -6.96 -22.35 -4.61
CA HIS A 160 -7.39 -23.01 -3.40
C HIS A 160 -6.23 -23.87 -2.88
N PRO A 161 -5.93 -23.90 -1.58
CA PRO A 161 -4.94 -24.81 -1.00
C PRO A 161 -5.41 -26.26 -0.99
N SER A 162 -5.92 -26.78 -2.11
CA SER A 162 -6.26 -28.19 -2.24
C SER A 162 -4.99 -28.99 -2.55
N GLY A 163 -4.20 -29.25 -1.51
CA GLY A 163 -3.29 -30.38 -1.36
C GLY A 163 -2.12 -30.50 -2.35
N GLY A 164 -0.91 -30.29 -1.85
CA GLY A 164 0.30 -30.95 -2.39
C GLY A 164 1.40 -29.99 -2.85
N ASP A 165 1.13 -29.13 -3.82
CA ASP A 165 2.16 -28.30 -4.44
C ASP A 165 1.64 -26.88 -4.72
N ALA A 166 1.72 -26.02 -3.71
CA ALA A 166 1.47 -24.58 -3.87
C ALA A 166 2.72 -23.89 -4.44
N ARG A 167 3.04 -24.14 -5.71
CA ARG A 167 3.93 -23.23 -6.45
C ARG A 167 3.10 -22.05 -6.95
N LEU A 168 3.56 -20.83 -6.69
CA LEU A 168 2.99 -19.63 -7.28
C LEU A 168 3.05 -19.76 -8.82
N PRO A 169 2.00 -19.35 -9.55
CA PRO A 169 2.03 -19.31 -11.01
C PRO A 169 3.08 -18.33 -11.53
#